data_AF-A0A379U1F6-F1
#
_entry.id   AF-A0A379U1F6-F1
#
_cell.length_a   1.000
_cell.length_b   1.000
_cell.length_c   1.000
_cell.angle_alpha   90.00
_cell.angle_beta   90.00
_cell.angle_gamma   90.00
#
_symmetry.space_group_name_H-M   'P 1'
#
loop_
_entity.id
_entity.type
_entity.pdbx_description
1 polymer ?
#
loop_
_entity_poly.entity_id
_entity_poly.type
_entity_poly.pdbx_seq_one_letter_code
_entity_poly.pdbx_strand_id
1 'polypeptide(L)'
;MKYMIVLLLALFSTLSIAQETAPFTPDQEKQIENLIHAALFNDPASPRIGAKHPKLTLVNFTDYNCPYCKQLDPMLEKIVQKYPDVAVIIKPLPFKGESSVLAARIALTTWRDHPQQFLALHEKLMQKRGYHTDGSIKQAQEKAGATPVTLDEKSMETIRTNCSWQGWSACKERQRRSSATN
;
A
#
# COMPACT_ATOMS: atom_id res chain seq x y z
N MET A 1 5.64 -36.07 52.82
CA MET A 1 5.75 -36.24 51.35
C MET A 1 4.75 -35.43 50.53
N LYS A 2 3.45 -35.37 50.90
CA LYS A 2 2.42 -34.61 50.12
C LYS A 2 2.66 -33.08 50.07
N TYR A 3 3.20 -32.49 51.12
CA TYR A 3 3.46 -31.03 51.19
C TYR A 3 4.70 -30.56 50.42
N MET A 4 5.66 -31.46 50.16
CA MET A 4 6.91 -31.13 49.45
C MET A 4 6.69 -30.99 47.94
N ILE A 5 5.64 -31.62 47.40
CA ILE A 5 5.25 -31.51 45.98
C ILE A 5 4.45 -30.22 45.71
N VAL A 6 3.63 -29.77 46.67
CA VAL A 6 2.83 -28.54 46.53
C VAL A 6 3.72 -27.29 46.58
N LEU A 7 4.80 -27.30 47.37
CA LEU A 7 5.75 -26.20 47.46
C LEU A 7 6.62 -26.05 46.19
N LEU A 8 6.88 -27.14 45.48
CA LEU A 8 7.66 -27.14 44.23
C LEU A 8 6.86 -26.62 43.03
N LEU A 9 5.53 -26.80 43.03
CA LEU A 9 4.63 -26.31 41.98
C LEU A 9 4.31 -24.81 42.10
N ALA A 10 4.40 -24.22 43.30
CA ALA A 10 4.15 -22.79 43.50
C ALA A 10 5.30 -21.88 43.03
N LEU A 11 6.51 -22.44 42.84
CA LEU A 11 7.70 -21.68 42.41
C LEU A 11 7.84 -21.54 40.89
N PHE A 12 7.07 -22.28 40.09
CA PHE A 12 7.07 -22.17 38.63
C PHE A 12 6.19 -21.03 38.09
N SER A 13 5.38 -20.39 38.94
CA SER A 13 4.37 -19.42 38.52
C SER A 13 4.87 -17.98 38.30
N THR A 14 6.17 -17.70 38.48
CA THR A 14 6.69 -16.31 38.41
C THR A 14 7.73 -16.04 37.33
N LEU A 15 8.14 -17.03 36.52
CA LEU A 15 8.89 -16.74 35.29
C LEU A 15 7.94 -16.30 34.17
N SER A 16 7.35 -15.12 34.34
CA SER A 16 6.99 -14.32 33.17
C SER A 16 8.29 -13.86 32.53
N ILE A 17 8.81 -14.62 31.58
CA ILE A 17 9.83 -14.13 30.65
C ILE A 17 9.13 -13.01 29.87
N ALA A 18 9.35 -11.77 30.29
CA ALA A 18 9.16 -10.62 29.42
C ALA A 18 10.16 -10.82 28.28
N GLN A 19 9.68 -11.34 27.17
CA GLN A 19 10.47 -11.51 25.97
C GLN A 19 10.67 -10.12 25.36
N GLU A 20 11.66 -9.37 25.86
CA GLU A 20 12.19 -8.22 25.14
C GLU A 20 12.64 -8.73 23.78
N THR A 21 12.10 -8.15 22.71
CA THR A 21 12.53 -8.47 21.35
C THR A 21 14.01 -8.11 21.24
N ALA A 22 14.87 -9.13 21.17
CA ALA A 22 16.29 -8.91 20.96
C ALA A 22 16.50 -8.00 19.73
N PRO A 23 17.41 -7.02 19.78
CA PRO A 23 17.70 -6.16 18.64
C PRO A 23 18.21 -7.02 17.47
N PHE A 24 17.89 -6.61 16.24
CA PHE A 24 18.36 -7.29 15.04
C PHE A 24 19.90 -7.26 14.97
N THR A 25 20.51 -8.33 14.47
CA THR A 25 21.94 -8.34 14.18
C THR A 25 22.24 -7.46 12.95
N PRO A 26 23.47 -6.95 12.77
CA PRO A 26 23.82 -6.15 11.59
C PRO A 26 23.54 -6.88 10.25
N ASP A 27 23.72 -8.20 10.20
CA ASP A 27 23.40 -9.00 9.01
C ASP A 27 21.88 -9.07 8.76
N GLN A 28 21.08 -9.18 9.83
CA GLN A 28 19.63 -9.14 9.74
C GLN A 28 19.14 -7.76 9.27
N GLU A 29 19.70 -6.67 9.79
CA GLU A 29 19.36 -5.30 9.37
C GLU A 29 19.65 -5.10 7.88
N LYS A 30 20.82 -5.51 7.41
CA LYS A 30 21.20 -5.43 5.99
C LYS A 30 20.29 -6.28 5.10
N GLN A 31 19.93 -7.48 5.56
CA GLN A 31 18.99 -8.33 4.82
C GLN A 31 17.61 -7.67 4.73
N ILE A 32 17.12 -7.10 5.84
CA ILE A 32 15.85 -6.38 5.88
C ILE A 32 15.91 -5.19 4.92
N GLU A 33 16.95 -4.36 4.97
CA GLU A 33 17.16 -3.22 4.08
C GLU A 33 17.04 -3.60 2.61
N ASN A 34 17.70 -4.68 2.19
CA ASN A 34 17.63 -5.18 0.82
C ASN A 34 16.20 -5.59 0.43
N LEU A 35 15.47 -6.23 1.36
CA LEU A 35 14.07 -6.59 1.14
C LEU A 35 13.17 -5.35 1.03
N ILE A 36 13.40 -4.31 1.85
CA ILE A 36 12.67 -3.03 1.76
C ILE A 36 12.93 -2.39 0.42
N HIS A 37 14.20 -2.27 0.04
CA HIS A 37 14.60 -1.66 -1.21
C HIS A 37 13.96 -2.38 -2.41
N ALA A 38 14.01 -3.71 -2.43
CA ALA A 38 13.38 -4.49 -3.49
C ALA A 38 11.87 -4.27 -3.56
N ALA A 39 11.17 -4.27 -2.41
CA ALA A 39 9.72 -4.07 -2.39
C ALA A 39 9.30 -2.63 -2.78
N LEU A 40 10.09 -1.62 -2.41
CA LEU A 40 9.82 -0.24 -2.78
C LEU A 40 10.01 0.01 -4.28
N PHE A 41 11.12 -0.46 -4.84
CA PHE A 41 11.57 -0.02 -6.16
C PHE A 41 11.41 -1.05 -7.29
N ASN A 42 11.39 -2.35 -6.95
CA ASN A 42 11.47 -3.45 -7.91
C ASN A 42 10.21 -4.32 -7.96
N ASP A 43 9.12 -3.90 -7.32
CA ASP A 43 7.83 -4.58 -7.42
C ASP A 43 7.17 -4.33 -8.79
N PRO A 44 7.05 -5.35 -9.67
CA PRO A 44 6.42 -5.17 -10.98
C PRO A 44 4.92 -4.88 -10.90
N ALA A 45 4.25 -5.22 -9.79
CA ALA A 45 2.83 -4.94 -9.59
C ALA A 45 2.56 -3.47 -9.22
N SER A 46 3.61 -2.71 -8.89
CA SER A 46 3.49 -1.29 -8.55
C SER A 46 3.58 -0.40 -9.79
N PRO A 47 2.56 0.44 -10.06
CA PRO A 47 2.56 1.30 -11.22
C PRO A 47 3.71 2.30 -11.24
N ARG A 48 4.27 2.54 -12.42
CA ARG A 48 5.36 3.52 -12.64
C ARG A 48 4.97 4.56 -13.67
N ILE A 49 5.22 5.82 -13.35
CA ILE A 49 5.06 6.99 -14.22
C ILE A 49 6.44 7.60 -14.49
N GLY A 50 6.74 7.97 -15.73
CA GLY A 50 8.00 8.61 -16.11
C GLY A 50 9.04 7.67 -16.73
N ALA A 51 10.32 7.95 -16.50
CA ALA A 51 11.42 7.22 -17.15
C ALA A 51 11.41 5.72 -16.85
N LYS A 52 11.72 4.92 -17.88
CA LYS A 52 11.99 3.47 -17.74
C LYS A 52 13.31 3.19 -17.02
N HIS A 53 14.31 4.05 -17.22
CA HIS A 53 15.64 3.98 -16.58
C HIS A 53 15.94 5.31 -15.88
N PRO A 54 15.27 5.60 -14.75
CA PRO A 54 15.40 6.88 -14.06
C PRO A 54 16.72 6.98 -13.28
N LYS A 55 17.28 8.18 -13.17
CA LYS A 55 18.36 8.48 -12.20
C LYS A 55 17.82 8.66 -10.79
N LEU A 56 16.57 9.10 -10.66
CA LEU A 56 15.87 9.27 -9.39
C LEU A 56 14.47 8.66 -9.48
N THR A 57 14.15 7.77 -8.54
CA THR A 57 12.81 7.21 -8.40
C THR A 57 12.17 7.70 -7.11
N LEU A 58 11.04 8.39 -7.22
CA LEU A 58 10.19 8.73 -6.08
C LEU A 58 9.22 7.58 -5.82
N VAL A 59 8.90 7.32 -4.55
CA VAL A 59 7.86 6.37 -4.15
C VAL A 59 6.74 7.15 -3.47
N ASN A 60 5.57 7.18 -4.10
CA ASN A 60 4.39 7.88 -3.62
C ASN A 60 3.39 6.91 -3.00
N PHE A 61 3.31 6.90 -1.67
CA PHE A 61 2.25 6.21 -0.94
C PHE A 61 0.98 7.07 -0.94
N THR A 62 -0.10 6.56 -1.53
CA THR A 62 -1.24 7.40 -1.88
C THR A 62 -2.59 6.70 -1.69
N ASP A 63 -3.65 7.48 -1.52
CA ASP A 63 -5.04 7.01 -1.44
C ASP A 63 -5.91 7.88 -2.35
N TYR A 64 -6.68 7.25 -3.24
CA TYR A 64 -7.59 7.94 -4.18
C TYR A 64 -8.71 8.74 -3.51
N ASN A 65 -8.95 8.56 -2.21
CA ASN A 65 -9.91 9.36 -1.43
C ASN A 65 -9.24 10.41 -0.53
N CYS A 66 -7.91 10.50 -0.49
CA CYS A 66 -7.20 11.44 0.38
C CYS A 66 -7.10 12.83 -0.26
N PRO A 67 -7.62 13.90 0.38
CA PRO A 67 -7.55 15.26 -0.19
C PRO A 67 -6.14 15.76 -0.48
N TYR A 68 -5.18 15.46 0.41
CA TYR A 68 -3.78 15.87 0.22
C TYR A 68 -3.10 15.08 -0.91
N CYS A 69 -3.43 13.79 -1.06
CA CYS A 69 -2.95 13.00 -2.18
C CYS A 69 -3.43 13.60 -3.51
N LYS A 70 -4.72 13.96 -3.61
CA LYS A 70 -5.29 14.62 -4.80
C LYS A 70 -4.64 15.97 -5.11
N GLN A 71 -4.14 16.68 -4.10
CA GLN A 71 -3.41 17.94 -4.29
C GLN A 71 -1.96 17.71 -4.74
N LEU A 72 -1.29 16.68 -4.20
CA LEU A 72 0.09 16.33 -4.51
C LEU A 72 0.25 15.72 -5.90
N ASP A 73 -0.69 14.88 -6.31
CA ASP A 73 -0.59 14.04 -7.50
C ASP A 73 -0.26 14.82 -8.79
N PRO A 74 -0.95 15.94 -9.11
CA PRO A 74 -0.60 16.74 -10.29
C PRO A 74 0.78 17.41 -10.20
N MET A 75 1.35 17.57 -9.00
CA MET A 75 2.71 18.10 -8.83
C MET A 75 3.76 17.03 -9.19
N LEU A 76 3.51 15.76 -8.84
CA LEU A 76 4.38 14.65 -9.20
C LEU A 76 4.42 14.43 -10.72
N GLU A 77 3.26 14.53 -11.38
CA GLU A 77 3.18 14.50 -12.84
C GLU A 77 4.00 15.64 -13.48
N LYS A 78 3.87 16.86 -12.96
CA LYS A 78 4.69 18.01 -13.42
C LYS A 78 6.18 17.79 -13.21
N ILE A 79 6.60 17.15 -12.12
CA ILE A 79 8.00 16.79 -11.88
C ILE A 79 8.49 15.84 -12.97
N VAL A 80 7.73 14.77 -13.25
CA VAL A 80 8.09 13.80 -14.30
C VAL A 80 8.16 14.47 -15.68
N GLN A 81 7.23 15.36 -15.99
CA GLN A 81 7.23 16.10 -17.26
C GLN A 81 8.41 17.06 -17.37
N LYS A 82 8.78 17.73 -16.27
CA LYS A 82 9.88 18.71 -16.24
C LYS A 82 11.27 18.05 -16.19
N TYR A 83 11.39 16.88 -15.56
CA TYR A 83 12.64 16.17 -15.35
C TYR A 83 12.54 14.74 -15.93
N PRO A 84 12.92 14.54 -17.21
CA PRO A 84 12.77 13.24 -17.88
C PRO A 84 13.55 12.09 -17.25
N ASP A 85 14.56 12.39 -16.43
CA ASP A 85 15.36 11.39 -15.69
C ASP A 85 14.66 10.90 -14.40
N VAL A 86 13.46 11.40 -14.09
CA VAL A 86 12.70 11.07 -12.86
C VAL A 86 11.57 10.09 -13.18
N ALA A 87 11.35 9.14 -12.28
CA ALA A 87 10.16 8.30 -12.27
C ALA A 87 9.45 8.36 -10.90
N VAL A 88 8.17 8.06 -10.89
CA VAL A 88 7.35 7.93 -9.68
C VAL A 88 6.72 6.54 -9.67
N ILE A 89 6.90 5.81 -8.57
CA ILE A 89 6.20 4.57 -8.28
C ILE A 89 5.00 4.89 -7.41
N ILE A 90 3.83 4.37 -7.78
CA ILE A 90 2.58 4.56 -7.04
C ILE A 90 2.36 3.36 -6.12
N LYS A 91 2.17 3.63 -4.83
CA LYS A 91 1.92 2.63 -3.78
C LYS A 91 0.55 2.90 -3.13
N PRO A 92 -0.54 2.34 -3.65
CA PRO A 92 -1.87 2.55 -3.07
C PRO A 92 -1.96 2.03 -1.63
N LEU A 93 -2.41 2.90 -0.71
CA LEU A 93 -2.73 2.62 0.68
C LEU A 93 -4.20 2.99 0.95
N PRO A 94 -5.16 2.08 0.68
CA PRO A 94 -6.58 2.39 0.75
C PRO A 94 -7.08 2.39 2.21
N PHE A 95 -6.87 3.51 2.91
CA PHE A 95 -7.23 3.70 4.32
C PHE A 95 -8.60 4.33 4.51
N LYS A 96 -9.18 4.90 3.46
CA LYS A 96 -10.41 5.71 3.56
C LYS A 96 -11.65 4.91 3.11
N GLY A 97 -11.78 3.67 3.57
CA GLY A 97 -12.92 2.80 3.33
C GLY A 97 -12.89 2.02 2.00
N GLU A 98 -13.96 1.24 1.78
CA GLU A 98 -14.09 0.27 0.69
C GLU A 98 -13.91 0.87 -0.70
N SER A 99 -14.38 2.10 -0.93
CA SER A 99 -14.19 2.73 -2.24
C SER A 99 -12.73 3.07 -2.55
N SER A 100 -11.90 3.26 -1.52
CA SER A 100 -10.45 3.39 -1.67
C SER A 100 -9.84 2.06 -2.10
N VAL A 101 -10.30 0.96 -1.49
CA VAL A 101 -9.87 -0.40 -1.83
C VAL A 101 -10.24 -0.72 -3.27
N LEU A 102 -11.49 -0.47 -3.66
CA LEU A 102 -11.96 -0.71 -5.02
C LEU A 102 -11.16 0.11 -6.05
N ALA A 103 -10.98 1.41 -5.81
CA ALA A 103 -10.20 2.27 -6.71
C ALA A 103 -8.73 1.79 -6.82
N ALA A 104 -8.11 1.42 -5.70
CA ALA A 104 -6.76 0.87 -5.67
C ALA A 104 -6.65 -0.43 -6.47
N ARG A 105 -7.56 -1.37 -6.25
CA ARG A 105 -7.56 -2.65 -6.98
C ARG A 105 -7.75 -2.46 -8.48
N ILE A 106 -8.70 -1.62 -8.89
CA ILE A 106 -8.95 -1.31 -10.31
C ILE A 106 -7.70 -0.70 -10.96
N ALA A 107 -7.04 0.23 -10.28
CA ALA A 107 -5.82 0.84 -10.79
C ALA A 107 -4.65 -0.16 -10.91
N LEU A 108 -4.45 -1.02 -9.90
CA LEU A 108 -3.40 -2.05 -9.90
C LEU A 108 -3.65 -3.13 -10.96
N THR A 109 -4.90 -3.59 -11.10
CA THR A 109 -5.27 -4.54 -12.15
C THR A 109 -5.12 -3.93 -13.54
N THR A 110 -5.51 -2.66 -13.72
CA THR A 110 -5.28 -1.95 -14.99
C THR A 110 -3.80 -1.81 -15.30
N TRP A 111 -2.96 -1.51 -14.31
CA TRP A 111 -1.51 -1.48 -14.51
C TRP A 111 -0.95 -2.83 -14.99
N ARG A 112 -1.42 -3.92 -14.38
CA ARG A 112 -0.97 -5.27 -14.73
C ARG A 112 -1.40 -5.68 -16.13
N ASP A 113 -2.66 -5.46 -16.48
CA ASP A 113 -3.26 -6.01 -17.69
C ASP A 113 -3.16 -5.03 -18.88
N HIS A 114 -3.15 -3.72 -18.60
CA HIS A 114 -3.15 -2.63 -19.57
C HIS A 114 -2.29 -1.43 -19.08
N PRO A 115 -0.97 -1.61 -18.87
CA PRO A 115 -0.09 -0.60 -18.26
C PRO A 115 -0.15 0.78 -18.92
N GLN A 116 -0.38 0.84 -20.24
CA GLN A 116 -0.52 2.06 -21.02
C GLN A 116 -1.78 2.88 -20.68
N GLN A 117 -2.81 2.26 -20.10
CA GLN A 117 -4.07 2.91 -19.70
C GLN A 117 -4.04 3.39 -18.24
N PHE A 118 -3.04 2.97 -17.45
CA PHE A 118 -2.95 3.27 -16.04
C PHE A 118 -2.94 4.77 -15.75
N LEU A 119 -2.11 5.55 -16.45
CA LEU A 119 -1.94 6.98 -16.15
C LEU A 119 -3.26 7.75 -16.32
N ALA A 120 -3.95 7.54 -17.43
CA ALA A 120 -5.24 8.18 -17.69
C ALA A 120 -6.28 7.80 -16.62
N LEU A 121 -6.33 6.53 -16.21
CA LEU A 121 -7.23 6.07 -15.14
C LEU A 121 -6.86 6.69 -13.79
N HIS A 122 -5.57 6.67 -13.44
CA HIS A 122 -5.03 7.23 -12.21
C HIS A 122 -5.41 8.71 -12.06
N GLU A 123 -5.21 9.49 -13.12
CA GLU A 123 -5.61 10.89 -13.20
C GLU A 123 -7.11 11.07 -12.94
N LYS A 124 -7.99 10.28 -13.58
CA LYS A 124 -9.44 10.41 -13.37
C LYS A 124 -9.88 10.04 -11.96
N LEU A 125 -9.25 9.04 -11.35
CA LEU A 125 -9.49 8.71 -9.95
C LEU A 125 -9.02 9.85 -9.02
N MET A 126 -7.82 10.39 -9.24
CA MET A 126 -7.30 11.49 -8.42
C MET A 126 -8.09 12.80 -8.60
N GLN A 127 -8.48 13.15 -9.81
CA GLN A 127 -9.23 14.38 -10.14
C GLN A 127 -10.65 14.40 -9.55
N LYS A 128 -11.25 13.23 -9.28
CA LYS A 128 -12.59 13.16 -8.68
C LYS A 128 -12.62 13.89 -7.35
N ARG A 129 -13.51 14.87 -7.20
CA ARG A 129 -13.74 15.59 -5.92
C ARG A 129 -14.60 14.77 -4.97
N GLY A 130 -14.24 14.77 -3.69
CA GLY A 130 -14.93 13.99 -2.66
C GLY A 130 -14.61 12.50 -2.70
N TYR A 131 -15.31 11.72 -1.88
CA TYR A 131 -15.10 10.28 -1.77
C TYR A 131 -15.64 9.51 -2.97
N HIS A 132 -14.92 8.49 -3.43
CA HIS A 132 -15.35 7.55 -4.44
C HIS A 132 -16.57 6.74 -4.00
N THR A 133 -17.37 6.41 -5.00
CA THR A 133 -18.43 5.41 -5.03
C THR A 133 -18.17 4.52 -6.25
N ASP A 134 -18.78 3.34 -6.28
CA ASP A 134 -18.69 2.40 -7.41
C ASP A 134 -19.04 3.09 -8.73
N GLY A 135 -20.12 3.87 -8.76
CA GLY A 135 -20.53 4.64 -9.94
C GLY A 135 -19.48 5.66 -10.37
N SER A 136 -18.83 6.35 -9.44
CA SER A 136 -17.77 7.31 -9.80
C SER A 136 -16.47 6.65 -10.27
N ILE A 137 -16.17 5.44 -9.79
CA ILE A 137 -15.02 4.65 -10.24
C ILE A 137 -15.27 4.16 -11.66
N LYS A 138 -16.47 3.63 -11.93
CA LYS A 138 -16.89 3.26 -13.29
C LYS A 138 -16.82 4.46 -14.24
N GLN A 139 -17.34 5.62 -13.82
CA GLN A 139 -17.23 6.85 -14.62
C GLN A 139 -15.78 7.26 -14.87
N ALA A 140 -14.87 7.05 -13.90
CA ALA A 140 -13.45 7.33 -14.08
C ALA A 140 -12.84 6.40 -15.15
N GLN A 141 -13.18 5.11 -15.15
CA GLN A 141 -12.76 4.16 -16.19
C GLN A 141 -13.24 4.59 -17.57
N GLU A 142 -14.53 4.95 -17.69
CA GLU A 142 -15.13 5.43 -18.95
C GLU A 142 -14.43 6.69 -19.46
N LYS A 143 -14.24 7.69 -18.60
CA LYS A 143 -13.56 8.96 -18.94
C LYS A 143 -12.09 8.78 -19.29
N ALA A 144 -11.45 7.75 -18.76
CA ALA A 144 -10.06 7.41 -19.05
C ALA A 144 -9.92 6.53 -20.31
N GLY A 145 -11.01 5.99 -20.84
CA GLY A 145 -10.96 4.96 -21.88
C GLY A 145 -10.27 3.67 -21.38
N ALA A 146 -10.33 3.39 -20.08
CA ALA A 146 -9.73 2.21 -19.50
C ALA A 146 -10.60 0.98 -19.77
N THR A 147 -10.00 -0.09 -20.28
CA THR A 147 -10.67 -1.36 -20.50
C THR A 147 -11.21 -1.88 -19.15
N PRO A 148 -12.45 -2.38 -19.08
CA PRO A 148 -12.94 -3.06 -17.88
C PRO A 148 -12.04 -4.23 -17.51
N VAL A 149 -11.73 -4.37 -16.23
CA VAL A 149 -10.84 -5.41 -15.72
C VAL A 149 -11.52 -6.33 -14.71
N THR A 150 -11.08 -7.58 -14.65
CA THR A 150 -11.54 -8.55 -13.66
C THR A 150 -10.65 -8.49 -12.43
N LEU A 151 -11.22 -8.17 -11.27
CA LEU A 151 -10.48 -8.11 -10.02
C LEU A 151 -10.17 -9.52 -9.49
N ASP A 152 -8.93 -9.69 -9.02
CA ASP A 152 -8.44 -10.93 -8.42
C ASP A 152 -7.67 -10.65 -7.12
N GLU A 153 -7.18 -11.72 -6.49
CA GLU A 153 -6.46 -11.65 -5.23
C GLU A 153 -5.09 -10.95 -5.33
N LYS A 154 -4.46 -10.94 -6.51
CA LYS A 154 -3.13 -10.33 -6.71
C LYS A 154 -3.16 -8.82 -6.45
N SER A 155 -4.25 -8.16 -6.85
CA SER A 155 -4.47 -6.74 -6.55
C SER A 155 -4.54 -6.48 -5.03
N MET A 156 -5.17 -7.38 -4.29
CA MET A 156 -5.23 -7.30 -2.83
C MET A 156 -3.88 -7.60 -2.20
N GLU A 157 -3.17 -8.63 -2.65
CA GLU A 157 -1.82 -8.97 -2.20
C GLU A 157 -0.86 -7.78 -2.32
N THR A 158 -0.89 -7.08 -3.46
CA THR A 158 -0.11 -5.86 -3.67
C THR A 158 -0.44 -4.78 -2.63
N ILE A 159 -1.73 -4.55 -2.35
CA ILE A 159 -2.17 -3.64 -1.27
C ILE A 159 -1.63 -4.10 0.09
N ARG A 160 -1.65 -5.40 0.39
CA ARG A 160 -1.12 -5.94 1.65
C ARG A 160 0.37 -5.71 1.77
N THR A 161 1.11 -5.95 0.69
CA THR A 161 2.57 -5.71 0.62
C THR A 161 2.90 -4.23 0.78
N ASN A 162 2.07 -3.32 0.27
CA ASN A 162 2.24 -1.89 0.52
C ASN A 162 1.94 -1.52 1.99
N CYS A 163 1.04 -2.24 2.64
CA CYS A 163 0.64 -2.02 4.04
C CYS A 163 1.51 -2.75 5.08
N SER A 164 2.22 -3.83 4.71
CA SER A 164 3.00 -4.65 5.64
C SER A 164 4.11 -3.84 6.33
N TRP A 165 4.60 -2.81 5.66
CA TRP A 165 5.54 -1.80 6.18
C TRP A 165 5.02 -1.02 7.40
N GLN A 166 3.70 -0.93 7.60
CA GLN A 166 3.09 -0.21 8.73
C GLN A 166 2.49 -1.13 9.81
N GLY A 167 2.70 -2.44 9.69
CA GLY A 167 1.99 -3.45 10.47
C GLY A 167 0.61 -3.72 9.88
N TRP A 168 0.45 -4.90 9.27
CA TRP A 168 -0.80 -5.37 8.68
C TRP A 168 -2.01 -5.21 9.62
N SER A 169 -1.81 -5.40 10.92
CA SER A 169 -2.81 -5.18 11.97
C SER A 169 -3.28 -3.73 12.05
N ALA A 170 -2.37 -2.76 11.93
CA ALA A 170 -2.68 -1.33 11.96
C ALA A 170 -3.37 -0.85 10.68
N CYS A 171 -2.96 -1.37 9.52
CA CYS A 171 -3.64 -1.12 8.25
C CYS A 171 -5.07 -1.69 8.28
N LYS A 172 -5.24 -2.93 8.72
CA LYS A 172 -6.55 -3.59 8.84
C LYS A 172 -7.45 -2.91 9.87
N GLU A 173 -6.93 -2.51 11.02
CA GLU A 173 -7.68 -1.79 12.05
C GLU A 173 -8.14 -0.41 11.57
N ARG A 174 -7.27 0.32 10.84
CA ARG A 174 -7.64 1.62 10.26
C ARG A 174 -8.70 1.48 9.16
N GLN A 175 -8.60 0.45 8.32
CA GLN A 175 -9.65 0.08 7.37
C GLN A 175 -10.97 -0.21 8.08
N ARG A 176 -10.96 -1.07 9.11
CA ARG A 176 -12.15 -1.41 9.91
C ARG A 176 -12.81 -0.20 10.56
N ARG A 177 -12.02 0.72 11.12
CA ARG A 177 -12.55 1.97 11.71
C ARG A 177 -13.17 2.88 10.66
N SER A 178 -12.56 2.99 9.49
CA SER A 178 -13.07 3.84 8.40
C SER A 178 -14.41 3.35 7.83
N SER A 179 -14.63 2.03 7.81
CA SER A 179 -15.88 1.42 7.35
C SER A 179 -17.01 1.48 8.40
N ALA A 180 -16.70 1.85 9.65
CA ALA A 180 -17.67 1.95 10.74
C ALA A 180 -18.23 3.37 10.96
N THR A 181 -17.67 4.38 10.28
CA THR A 181 -18.08 5.80 10.41
C THR A 181 -18.82 6.36 9.19
N ASN A 182 -19.27 5.49 8.28
CA ASN A 182 -20.15 5.84 7.16
C ASN A 182 -21.50 5.14 7.28
#